data_AF-A0A8T6J9H3-F1
#
_entry.id   AF-A0A8T6J9H3-F1
#
_cell.length_a   1.000
_cell.length_b   1.000
_cell.length_c   1.000
_cell.angle_alpha   90.00
_cell.angle_beta   90.00
_cell.angle_gamma   90.00
#
_symmetry.space_group_name_H-M   'P 1'
#
loop_
_entity.id
_entity.type
_entity.pdbx_description
1 polymer ?
#
loop_
_entity_poly.entity_id
_entity_poly.type
_entity_poly.pdbx_seq_one_letter_code
_entity_poly.pdbx_strand_id
1 'polypeptide(L)'
;MSSALNRIDKHKFAPEIPLVRRLAKEFTLDEATRRSIVEQAAELVRRVRTSPKGPTMLDAFLNEFGLHNDEGVALMCLAESLLRVPDPQTADELIADKLGPAHWDEHLGHSSSLLVNASTWALMLTGR
;
A
#
# COMPACT_ATOMS: atom_id res chain seq x y z
N MET A 1 -16.07 27.09 -30.27
CA MET A 1 -15.29 26.12 -29.46
C MET A 1 -15.72 26.23 -28.00
N SER A 2 -15.98 25.10 -27.35
CA SER A 2 -16.77 25.00 -26.11
C SER A 2 -16.22 25.87 -24.95
N SER A 3 -17.08 26.73 -24.40
CA SER A 3 -16.80 27.65 -23.29
C SER A 3 -16.13 26.95 -22.08
N ALA A 4 -16.44 25.67 -21.85
CA ALA A 4 -15.85 24.87 -20.77
C ALA A 4 -14.35 24.57 -20.97
N LEU A 5 -13.93 24.25 -22.20
CA LEU A 5 -12.52 23.95 -22.51
C LEU A 5 -11.66 25.21 -22.38
N ASN A 6 -12.18 26.36 -22.80
CA ASN A 6 -11.51 27.65 -22.62
C ASN A 6 -11.36 28.05 -21.14
N ARG A 7 -12.25 27.60 -20.25
CA ARG A 7 -12.13 27.83 -18.80
C ARG A 7 -11.05 26.96 -18.16
N ILE A 8 -10.93 25.70 -18.60
CA ILE A 8 -9.88 24.79 -18.15
C ILE A 8 -8.50 25.34 -18.56
N ASP A 9 -8.37 25.77 -19.81
CA ASP A 9 -7.10 26.29 -20.35
C ASP A 9 -6.64 27.54 -19.59
N LYS A 10 -7.56 28.45 -19.26
CA LYS A 10 -7.28 29.65 -18.44
C LYS A 10 -6.79 29.36 -17.03
N HIS A 11 -7.16 28.22 -16.44
CA HIS A 11 -6.78 27.87 -15.07
C HIS A 11 -5.63 26.87 -14.99
N LYS A 12 -5.17 26.33 -16.13
CA LYS A 12 -4.11 25.33 -16.23
C LYS A 12 -2.81 25.72 -15.53
N PHE A 13 -2.44 27.01 -15.59
CA PHE A 13 -1.24 27.56 -14.98
C PHE A 13 -1.55 28.66 -13.97
N ALA A 14 -2.73 28.61 -13.35
CA ALA A 14 -3.09 29.57 -12.32
C ALA A 14 -2.14 29.43 -11.11
N PRO A 15 -1.67 30.55 -10.52
CA PRO A 15 -0.81 30.46 -9.34
C PRO A 15 -1.57 29.81 -8.17
N GLU A 16 -0.91 28.89 -7.47
CA GLU A 16 -1.53 28.03 -6.46
C GLU A 16 -2.14 28.82 -5.30
N ILE A 17 -1.36 29.72 -4.68
CA ILE A 17 -1.80 30.49 -3.50
C ILE A 17 -3.09 31.28 -3.75
N PRO A 18 -3.21 32.11 -4.80
CA PRO A 18 -4.45 32.83 -5.06
C PRO A 18 -5.60 31.90 -5.46
N LEU A 19 -5.32 30.78 -6.15
CA LEU A 19 -6.33 29.80 -6.52
C LEU A 19 -6.93 29.12 -5.29
N VAL A 20 -6.08 28.59 -4.39
CA VAL A 20 -6.49 27.92 -3.15
C VAL A 20 -7.27 28.88 -2.26
N ARG A 21 -6.82 30.13 -2.09
CA ARG A 21 -7.54 31.14 -1.31
C ARG A 21 -8.92 31.44 -1.87
N ARG A 22 -9.06 31.49 -3.19
CA ARG A 22 -10.36 31.68 -3.85
C ARG A 22 -11.27 30.47 -3.60
N LEU A 23 -10.77 29.26 -3.83
CA LEU A 23 -11.54 28.03 -3.61
C LEU A 23 -11.96 27.86 -2.14
N ALA A 24 -11.08 28.18 -1.18
CA ALA A 24 -11.41 28.13 0.24
C ALA A 24 -12.52 29.12 0.64
N LYS A 25 -12.64 30.24 -0.07
CA LYS A 25 -13.74 31.21 0.12
C LYS A 25 -15.02 30.77 -0.59
N GLU A 26 -14.91 30.14 -1.76
CA GLU A 26 -16.06 29.64 -2.52
C GLU A 26 -16.70 28.41 -1.85
N PHE A 27 -15.90 27.57 -1.20
CA PHE A 27 -16.34 26.33 -0.55
C PHE A 27 -16.26 26.44 0.97
N THR A 28 -17.02 27.36 1.55
CA THR A 28 -17.19 27.43 3.01
C THR A 28 -18.24 26.45 3.47
N LEU A 29 -17.90 25.63 4.46
CA LEU A 29 -18.85 24.76 5.17
C LEU A 29 -19.29 25.47 6.45
N ASP A 30 -20.59 25.46 6.74
CA ASP A 30 -21.08 25.85 8.05
C ASP A 30 -20.63 24.84 9.12
N GLU A 31 -20.68 25.25 10.39
CA GLU A 31 -20.14 24.46 11.49
C GLU A 31 -20.93 23.16 11.73
N ALA A 32 -22.24 23.17 11.49
CA ALA A 32 -23.07 21.97 11.67
C ALA A 32 -22.74 20.91 10.61
N THR A 33 -22.60 21.34 9.35
CA THR A 33 -22.18 20.50 8.22
C THR A 33 -20.77 19.97 8.45
N ARG A 34 -19.82 20.83 8.88
CA ARG A 34 -18.45 20.41 9.23
C ARG A 34 -18.45 19.33 10.30
N ARG A 35 -19.20 19.53 11.39
CA ARG A 35 -19.29 18.56 12.48
C ARG A 35 -19.85 17.22 12.00
N SER A 36 -20.91 17.24 11.18
CA SER A 36 -21.49 16.03 10.61
C SER A 36 -20.50 15.25 9.73
N ILE A 37 -19.73 15.96 8.88
CA ILE A 37 -18.69 15.34 8.05
C ILE A 37 -17.62 14.66 8.92
N VAL A 38 -17.15 15.35 9.96
CA VAL A 38 -16.13 14.81 10.88
C VAL A 38 -16.65 13.57 11.60
N GLU A 39 -17.88 13.60 12.10
CA GLU A 39 -18.49 12.46 12.79
C GLU A 39 -18.62 11.24 11.87
N GLN A 40 -19.11 11.44 10.64
CA GLN A 40 -19.23 10.38 9.64
C GLN A 40 -17.87 9.81 9.23
N ALA A 41 -16.87 10.67 8.99
CA ALA A 41 -15.52 10.25 8.66
C ALA A 41 -14.89 9.45 9.81
N ALA A 42 -15.06 9.90 11.06
CA ALA A 42 -14.57 9.19 12.24
C ALA A 42 -15.23 7.81 12.41
N GLU A 43 -16.54 7.70 12.13
CA GLU A 43 -17.25 6.41 12.11
C GLU A 43 -16.70 5.47 11.05
N LEU A 44 -16.49 5.97 9.81
CA LEU A 44 -15.89 5.17 8.74
C LEU A 44 -14.50 4.63 9.13
N VAL A 45 -13.64 5.49 9.69
CA VAL A 45 -12.31 5.10 10.16
C VAL A 45 -12.41 4.06 11.28
N ARG A 46 -13.31 4.25 12.25
CA ARG A 46 -13.53 3.28 13.32
C ARG A 46 -13.94 1.93 12.76
N ARG A 47 -14.91 1.88 11.83
CA ARG A 47 -15.37 0.64 11.18
C ARG A 47 -14.29 -0.09 10.40
N VAL A 48 -13.41 0.64 9.73
CA VAL A 48 -12.26 0.04 9.02
C VAL A 48 -11.28 -0.56 10.03
N ARG A 49 -10.97 0.16 11.12
CA ARG A 49 -10.04 -0.30 12.15
C ARG A 49 -10.57 -1.44 13.02
N THR A 50 -11.88 -1.51 13.25
CA THR A 50 -12.52 -2.57 14.04
C THR A 50 -13.03 -3.73 13.18
N SER A 51 -12.86 -3.66 11.85
CA SER A 51 -13.27 -4.76 10.98
C SER A 51 -12.48 -6.03 11.33
N PRO A 52 -13.17 -7.17 11.55
CA PRO A 52 -12.52 -8.44 11.88
C PRO A 52 -11.69 -9.00 10.73
N LYS A 53 -11.91 -8.50 9.50
CA LYS A 53 -10.92 -8.57 8.44
C LYS A 53 -9.82 -7.57 8.81
N GLY A 54 -8.83 -8.03 9.58
CA GLY A 54 -7.58 -7.30 9.78
C GLY A 54 -6.90 -6.98 8.44
N PRO A 55 -5.75 -6.29 8.45
CA PRO A 55 -4.99 -6.07 7.22
C PRO A 55 -4.88 -7.38 6.46
N THR A 56 -5.22 -7.36 5.18
CA THR A 56 -5.03 -8.55 4.35
C THR A 56 -3.55 -8.95 4.39
N MET A 57 -3.24 -10.20 4.10
CA MET A 57 -1.84 -10.65 4.02
C MET A 57 -1.02 -9.72 3.11
N LEU A 58 -1.65 -9.21 2.05
CA LEU A 58 -1.09 -8.20 1.17
C LEU A 58 -0.89 -6.85 1.88
N ASP A 59 -1.88 -6.32 2.59
CA ASP A 59 -1.73 -5.04 3.31
C ASP A 59 -0.62 -5.08 4.37
N ALA A 60 -0.51 -6.19 5.12
CA ALA A 60 0.55 -6.39 6.09
C ALA A 60 1.93 -6.48 5.42
N PHE A 61 2.01 -7.20 4.30
CA PHE A 61 3.22 -7.32 3.49
C PHE A 61 3.64 -5.98 2.86
N LEU A 62 2.70 -5.20 2.31
CA LEU A 62 2.98 -3.89 1.72
C LEU A 62 3.38 -2.85 2.78
N ASN A 63 2.87 -2.98 4.01
CA ASN A 63 3.25 -2.12 5.11
C ASN A 63 4.66 -2.42 5.64
N GLU A 64 5.10 -3.68 5.56
CA GLU A 64 6.45 -4.09 5.98
C GLU A 64 7.49 -3.84 4.88
N PHE A 65 7.19 -4.24 3.65
CA PHE A 65 8.16 -4.20 2.54
C PHE A 65 8.02 -3.00 1.62
N GLY A 66 6.92 -2.25 1.66
CA GLY A 66 6.72 -0.99 0.94
C GLY A 66 6.86 -1.07 -0.59
N LEU A 67 5.80 -0.82 -1.37
CA LEU A 67 5.91 -0.73 -2.85
C LEU A 67 6.75 0.47 -3.35
N HIS A 68 7.24 1.32 -2.44
CA HIS A 68 8.01 2.51 -2.77
C HIS A 68 9.52 2.26 -2.80
N ASN A 69 10.00 1.08 -2.38
CA ASN A 69 11.42 0.74 -2.38
C ASN A 69 11.68 -0.40 -3.38
N ASP A 70 12.93 -0.51 -3.81
CA ASP A 70 13.33 -1.49 -4.83
C ASP A 70 13.16 -2.94 -4.32
N GLU A 71 13.21 -3.15 -3.00
CA GLU A 71 13.04 -4.45 -2.34
C GLU A 71 11.60 -4.98 -2.42
N GLY A 72 10.61 -4.15 -2.12
CA GLY A 72 9.19 -4.49 -2.19
C GLY A 72 8.74 -4.76 -3.63
N VAL A 73 9.30 -4.04 -4.60
CA VAL A 73 9.09 -4.32 -6.03
C VAL A 73 9.70 -5.67 -6.40
N ALA A 74 10.94 -5.96 -5.98
CA ALA A 74 11.59 -7.23 -6.23
C ALA A 74 10.82 -8.42 -5.63
N LEU A 75 10.29 -8.26 -4.42
CA LEU A 75 9.53 -9.30 -3.70
C LEU A 75 8.16 -9.58 -4.38
N MET A 76 7.51 -8.56 -4.96
CA MET A 76 6.30 -8.75 -5.77
C MET A 76 6.58 -9.40 -7.11
N CYS A 77 7.67 -9.02 -7.79
CA CYS A 77 8.11 -9.68 -9.02
C CYS A 77 8.47 -11.15 -8.79
N LEU A 78 9.07 -11.47 -7.64
CA LEU A 78 9.34 -12.84 -7.25
C LEU A 78 8.04 -13.61 -7.02
N ALA A 79 7.09 -13.06 -6.25
CA ALA A 79 5.79 -13.68 -6.03
C ALA A 79 5.03 -13.92 -7.35
N GLU A 80 5.05 -12.95 -8.28
CA GLU A 80 4.46 -13.10 -9.62
C GLU A 80 5.14 -14.21 -10.42
N SER A 81 6.47 -14.28 -10.38
CA SER A 81 7.25 -15.30 -11.09
C SER A 81 6.93 -16.70 -10.57
N LEU A 82 6.77 -16.85 -9.25
CA LEU A 82 6.43 -18.12 -8.61
C LEU A 82 4.99 -18.56 -8.90
N LEU A 83 4.03 -17.63 -8.98
CA LEU A 83 2.66 -17.92 -9.38
C LEU A 83 2.54 -18.41 -10.84
N ARG A 84 3.55 -18.13 -11.68
CA ARG A 84 3.62 -18.61 -13.07
C ARG A 84 4.26 -20.01 -13.19
N VAL A 85 4.87 -20.54 -12.13
CA VAL A 85 5.46 -21.88 -12.16
C VAL A 85 4.34 -22.90 -11.91
N PRO A 86 4.04 -23.79 -12.86
CA PRO A 86 2.92 -24.73 -12.75
C PRO A 86 3.20 -25.91 -11.81
N ASP A 87 4.49 -26.21 -11.57
CA ASP A 87 4.94 -27.29 -10.71
C ASP A 87 5.45 -26.73 -9.35
N PRO A 88 4.82 -27.11 -8.22
CA PRO A 88 5.22 -26.61 -6.91
C PRO A 88 6.67 -26.91 -6.53
N GLN A 89 7.18 -28.07 -6.97
CA GLN A 89 8.53 -28.51 -6.63
C GLN A 89 9.60 -27.64 -7.33
N THR A 90 9.38 -27.33 -8.61
CA THR A 90 10.19 -26.38 -9.39
C THR A 90 10.11 -24.96 -8.80
N ALA A 91 8.95 -24.57 -8.26
CA ALA A 91 8.81 -23.27 -7.60
C ALA A 91 9.68 -23.20 -6.33
N ASP A 92 9.68 -24.24 -5.51
CA ASP A 92 10.52 -24.33 -4.30
C ASP A 92 12.02 -24.33 -4.64
N GLU A 93 12.44 -25.04 -5.70
CA GLU A 93 13.82 -25.01 -6.18
C GLU A 93 14.23 -23.62 -6.66
N LEU A 94 13.33 -22.89 -7.33
CA LEU A 94 13.56 -21.51 -7.78
C LEU A 94 13.67 -20.53 -6.61
N ILE A 95 12.84 -20.72 -5.57
CA ILE A 95 12.90 -19.98 -4.31
C ILE A 95 14.27 -20.19 -3.67
N ALA A 96 14.71 -21.44 -3.51
CA ALA A 96 15.99 -21.77 -2.88
C ALA A 96 17.18 -21.20 -3.66
N ASP A 97 17.18 -21.31 -4.99
CA ASP A 97 18.25 -20.79 -5.85
C ASP A 97 18.33 -19.25 -5.84
N LYS A 98 17.19 -18.55 -5.81
CA LYS A 98 17.15 -17.08 -5.93
C LYS A 98 17.15 -16.33 -4.59
N LEU A 99 16.61 -16.93 -3.53
CA LEU A 99 16.57 -16.31 -2.20
C LEU A 99 17.69 -16.78 -1.27
N GLY A 100 18.22 -18.00 -1.46
CA GLY A 100 19.27 -18.57 -0.60
C GLY A 100 20.58 -17.78 -0.54
N PRO A 101 21.06 -17.14 -1.63
CA PRO A 101 22.27 -16.31 -1.59
C PRO A 101 22.06 -14.86 -1.14
N ALA A 102 20.82 -14.42 -0.92
CA ALA A 102 20.54 -13.02 -0.58
C ALA A 102 20.68 -12.79 0.94
N HIS A 103 21.42 -11.75 1.32
CA HIS A 103 21.72 -11.39 2.71
C HIS A 103 20.51 -10.74 3.41
N TRP A 104 19.44 -11.51 3.62
CA TRP A 104 18.21 -11.04 4.31
C TRP A 104 18.41 -10.79 5.81
N ASP A 105 19.55 -11.23 6.35
CA ASP A 105 19.93 -11.18 7.76
C ASP A 105 19.97 -9.74 8.31
N GLU A 106 20.24 -8.75 7.46
CA GLU A 106 20.27 -7.34 7.84
C GLU A 106 18.86 -6.74 8.05
N HIS A 107 17.80 -7.42 7.59
CA HIS A 107 16.41 -6.90 7.62
C HIS A 107 15.44 -7.83 8.40
N LEU A 108 15.84 -9.08 8.69
CA LEU A 108 15.10 -10.04 9.51
C LEU A 108 15.35 -9.83 11.01
N GLY A 109 14.74 -8.80 11.63
CA GLY A 109 14.90 -8.60 13.07
C GLY A 109 14.08 -7.51 13.75
N HIS A 110 13.33 -6.70 13.01
CA HIS A 110 12.68 -5.50 13.58
C HIS A 110 11.16 -5.58 13.77
N SER A 111 10.52 -6.71 13.42
CA SER A 111 9.06 -6.85 13.47
C SER A 111 8.60 -7.83 14.57
N SER A 112 7.73 -7.35 15.45
CA SER A 112 7.25 -8.01 16.66
C SER A 112 6.11 -9.01 16.44
N SER A 113 5.97 -9.59 15.23
CA SER A 113 4.84 -10.47 14.89
C SER A 113 5.29 -11.89 14.56
N LEU A 114 4.91 -12.83 15.43
CA LEU A 114 5.16 -14.27 15.33
C LEU A 114 4.66 -14.91 14.01
N LEU A 115 3.68 -14.32 13.34
CA LEU A 115 3.14 -14.81 12.06
C LEU A 115 4.04 -14.48 10.85
N VAL A 116 4.82 -13.40 10.93
CA VAL A 116 5.79 -13.02 9.87
C VAL A 116 7.05 -13.87 9.99
N ASN A 117 7.47 -14.17 11.22
CA ASN A 117 8.49 -15.19 11.48
C ASN A 117 8.02 -16.60 11.06
N ALA A 118 6.72 -16.90 11.12
CA ALA A 118 6.19 -18.18 10.66
C ALA A 118 6.29 -18.37 9.14
N SER A 119 6.19 -17.32 8.33
CA SER A 119 6.45 -17.41 6.88
C SER A 119 7.94 -17.65 6.56
N THR A 120 8.85 -17.01 7.31
CA THR A 120 10.29 -17.22 7.20
C THR A 120 10.68 -18.64 7.63
N TRP A 121 10.07 -19.14 8.71
CA TRP A 121 10.28 -20.52 9.18
C TRP A 121 9.63 -21.55 8.25
N ALA A 122 8.44 -21.29 7.70
CA ALA A 122 7.79 -22.21 6.75
C ALA A 122 8.64 -22.38 5.47
N LEU A 123 9.22 -21.30 4.95
CA LEU A 123 10.17 -21.32 3.83
C LEU A 123 11.47 -22.06 4.17
N MET A 124 12.00 -21.91 5.40
CA MET A 124 13.19 -22.64 5.85
C MET A 124 12.93 -24.10 6.26
N LEU A 125 11.69 -24.49 6.61
CA LEU A 125 11.35 -25.86 7.03
C LEU A 125 10.94 -26.77 5.87
N THR A 126 10.47 -26.23 4.75
CA THR A 126 10.09 -27.03 3.58
C THR A 126 11.21 -27.19 2.56
N GLY A 127 12.24 -26.35 2.64
CA GLY A 127 13.55 -26.66 2.05
C GLY A 127 14.26 -27.68 2.94
N ARG A 128 14.63 -28.83 2.38
CA ARG A 128 15.70 -29.62 3.00
C ARG A 128 17.03 -28.91 2.86
#